data_AF-A0A1Q5KCI9-F1
#
_entry.id   AF-A0A1Q5KCI9-F1
#
_cell.length_a   1.000
_cell.length_b   1.000
_cell.length_c   1.000
_cell.angle_alpha   90.00
_cell.angle_beta   90.00
_cell.angle_gamma   90.00
#
_symmetry.space_group_name_H-M   'P 1'
#
loop_
_entity.id
_entity.type
_entity.pdbx_description
1 polymer ?
#
loop_
_entity_poly.entity_id
_entity_poly.type
_entity_poly.pdbx_seq_one_letter_code
_entity_poly.pdbx_strand_id
1 'polypeptide(L)'
;MGSIPASLSPVCGRARAASGSEAEGVGMKSEHPASAEQIWAALAALGAEPVADPQVRSEGPREADRLRLLGALLATAEWEITAATRLSEEGEIEDVLQTSLGWTDRLGRDPGLAVNVLTNRLQRTAMQVSESEGEQSLPGREASFAAAMTALYTLSAQMHADRGDVEGTRRALGGAEEALIDVMQGVHDLRIAIGDGPRETEGPED
;
A
#
# COMPACT_ATOMS: atom_id res chain seq x y z
N MET A 1 -29.04 30.12 -34.25
CA MET A 1 -27.72 30.75 -34.07
C MET A 1 -27.66 31.30 -32.66
N GLY A 2 -26.80 30.72 -31.81
CA GLY A 2 -26.65 31.07 -30.40
C GLY A 2 -25.73 30.05 -29.76
N SER A 3 -24.43 30.23 -29.96
CA SER A 3 -23.35 29.32 -29.56
C SER A 3 -23.22 29.23 -28.04
N ILE A 4 -23.07 28.00 -27.53
CA ILE A 4 -22.61 27.70 -26.17
C ILE A 4 -21.09 27.51 -26.24
N PRO A 5 -20.27 28.19 -25.43
CA PRO A 5 -18.90 27.75 -25.24
C PRO A 5 -18.83 26.71 -24.12
N ALA A 6 -18.26 25.56 -24.45
CA ALA A 6 -17.69 24.63 -23.49
C ALA A 6 -16.38 25.21 -22.92
N SER A 7 -16.12 25.01 -21.62
CA SER A 7 -14.76 24.73 -21.14
C SER A 7 -14.78 24.23 -19.70
N LEU A 8 -14.18 23.05 -19.54
CA LEU A 8 -13.85 22.34 -18.32
C LEU A 8 -12.88 23.13 -17.44
N SER A 9 -12.93 22.88 -16.14
CA SER A 9 -11.78 22.95 -15.23
C SER A 9 -12.03 21.97 -14.07
N PRO A 10 -11.18 20.94 -13.88
CA PRO A 10 -11.24 20.12 -12.69
C PRO A 10 -10.59 20.90 -11.54
N VAL A 11 -11.30 21.01 -10.42
CA VAL A 11 -10.76 21.57 -9.18
C VAL A 11 -9.77 20.55 -8.62
N CYS A 12 -8.53 20.64 -9.05
CA CYS A 12 -7.38 20.02 -8.40
C CYS A 12 -7.13 20.78 -7.09
N GLY A 13 -7.82 20.36 -6.04
CA GLY A 13 -7.64 20.86 -4.68
C GLY A 13 -6.32 20.37 -4.13
N ARG A 14 -5.30 21.25 -4.15
CA ARG A 14 -4.01 21.05 -3.48
C ARG A 14 -4.22 20.57 -2.05
N ALA A 15 -3.81 19.33 -1.77
CA ALA A 15 -3.60 18.84 -0.42
C ALA A 15 -2.60 19.76 0.28
N ARG A 16 -3.10 20.55 1.23
CA ARG A 16 -2.30 21.47 2.04
C ARG A 16 -1.58 20.62 3.09
N ALA A 17 -0.25 20.56 3.00
CA ALA A 17 0.58 19.93 4.02
C ALA A 17 0.27 20.55 5.39
N ALA A 18 -0.38 19.77 6.26
CA ALA A 18 -0.55 20.11 7.66
C ALA A 18 0.72 19.69 8.41
N SER A 19 1.57 20.68 8.65
CA SER A 19 2.71 20.60 9.55
C SER A 19 2.27 20.46 11.01
N GLY A 20 2.94 19.58 11.76
CA GLY A 20 3.23 19.80 13.18
C GLY A 20 2.26 19.20 14.19
N SER A 21 2.37 17.89 14.41
CA SER A 21 2.26 17.32 15.76
C SER A 21 3.17 16.10 15.78
N GLU A 22 4.31 16.23 16.43
CA GLU A 22 5.17 15.09 16.78
C GLU A 22 4.39 14.22 17.76
N ALA A 23 3.53 13.35 17.23
CA ALA A 23 3.21 12.13 17.93
C ALA A 23 4.54 11.40 18.08
N GLU A 24 5.04 11.29 19.33
CA GLU A 24 6.05 10.31 19.68
C GLU A 24 5.50 8.94 19.30
N GLY A 25 5.71 8.56 18.03
CA GLY A 25 5.52 7.21 17.58
C GLY A 25 6.43 6.37 18.45
N VAL A 26 5.86 5.42 19.19
CA VAL A 26 6.61 4.39 19.88
C VAL A 26 7.43 3.68 18.81
N GLY A 27 8.66 4.15 18.62
CA GLY A 27 9.59 3.61 17.67
C GLY A 27 9.96 2.23 18.17
N MET A 28 9.41 1.21 17.54
CA MET A 28 9.81 -0.18 17.79
C MET A 28 11.29 -0.29 17.37
N LYS A 29 12.17 -0.25 18.36
CA LYS A 29 13.60 -0.49 18.16
C LYS A 29 13.82 -1.99 18.28
N SER A 30 14.21 -2.62 17.18
CA SER A 30 14.81 -3.95 17.25
C SER A 30 16.00 -3.90 18.23
N GLU A 31 16.08 -4.89 19.12
CA GLU A 31 17.20 -5.03 20.06
C GLU A 31 18.54 -5.21 19.32
N HIS A 32 18.48 -5.84 18.13
CA HIS A 32 19.62 -6.10 17.27
C HIS A 32 19.24 -5.79 15.81
N PRO A 33 19.29 -4.52 15.38
CA PRO A 33 19.00 -4.17 13.99
C PRO A 33 20.06 -4.77 13.06
N ALA A 34 19.63 -5.35 11.95
CA ALA A 34 20.55 -5.86 10.93
C ALA A 34 21.36 -4.71 10.32
N SER A 35 22.68 -4.88 10.22
CA SER A 35 23.57 -3.90 9.57
C SER A 35 23.40 -3.93 8.05
N ALA A 36 23.81 -2.85 7.37
CA ALA A 36 23.82 -2.82 5.90
C ALA A 36 24.63 -3.97 5.28
N GLU A 37 25.74 -4.36 5.90
CA GLU A 37 26.57 -5.50 5.46
C GLU A 37 25.83 -6.84 5.58
N GLN A 38 25.11 -7.06 6.70
CA GLN A 38 24.33 -8.30 6.89
C GLN A 38 23.21 -8.42 5.87
N ILE A 39 22.52 -7.30 5.56
CA ILE A 39 21.45 -7.28 4.58
C ILE A 39 22.01 -7.50 3.17
N TRP A 40 23.15 -6.87 2.84
CA TRP A 40 23.84 -7.09 1.58
C TRP A 40 24.26 -8.56 1.41
N ALA A 41 24.83 -9.17 2.44
CA ALA A 41 25.21 -10.57 2.41
C ALA A 41 24.00 -11.50 2.21
N ALA A 42 22.84 -11.17 2.80
CA ALA A 42 21.60 -11.91 2.56
C ALA A 42 21.11 -11.78 1.11
N LEU A 43 21.15 -10.58 0.54
CA LEU A 43 20.83 -10.33 -0.87
C LEU A 43 21.76 -11.10 -1.81
N ALA A 44 23.07 -11.10 -1.53
CA ALA A 44 24.06 -11.86 -2.28
C ALA A 44 23.79 -13.36 -2.23
N ALA A 45 23.44 -13.89 -1.05
CA ALA A 45 23.09 -15.31 -0.88
C ALA A 45 21.81 -15.70 -1.65
N LEU A 46 20.89 -14.75 -1.86
CA LEU A 46 19.69 -14.91 -2.68
C LEU A 46 19.94 -14.67 -4.18
N GLY A 47 21.18 -14.38 -4.59
CA GLY A 47 21.51 -14.03 -5.98
C GLY A 47 20.91 -12.71 -6.45
N ALA A 48 20.48 -11.85 -5.53
CA ALA A 48 19.78 -10.58 -5.78
C ALA A 48 20.65 -9.36 -5.42
N GLU A 49 21.96 -9.42 -5.68
CA GLU A 49 22.87 -8.31 -5.40
C GLU A 49 22.35 -7.04 -6.11
N PRO A 50 22.01 -5.97 -5.35
CA PRO A 50 21.62 -4.72 -5.96
C PRO A 50 22.79 -4.23 -6.81
N VAL A 51 22.53 -3.84 -8.05
CA VAL A 51 23.56 -3.24 -8.90
C VAL A 51 24.05 -1.97 -8.20
N ALA A 52 25.17 -2.06 -7.50
CA ALA A 52 25.94 -0.88 -7.14
C ALA A 52 26.33 -0.27 -8.48
N ASP A 53 25.95 0.97 -8.74
CA ASP A 53 26.42 1.67 -9.94
C ASP A 53 27.95 1.48 -10.03
N PRO A 54 28.44 0.75 -11.06
CA PRO A 54 29.86 0.41 -11.15
C PRO A 54 30.76 1.64 -11.20
N GLN A 55 30.20 2.82 -11.52
CA GLN A 55 30.93 4.07 -11.53
C GLN A 55 31.01 4.76 -10.17
N VAL A 56 30.32 4.27 -9.13
CA VAL A 56 30.12 5.06 -7.89
C VAL A 56 30.88 4.58 -6.67
N ARG A 57 31.04 3.29 -6.30
CA ARG A 57 31.80 2.94 -5.07
C ARG A 57 32.49 1.57 -5.02
N SER A 58 33.77 1.58 -4.65
CA SER A 58 34.62 0.40 -4.36
C SER A 58 34.60 -0.08 -2.90
N GLU A 59 33.85 0.57 -2.00
CA GLU A 59 33.93 0.40 -0.54
C GLU A 59 32.84 -0.49 0.10
N GLY A 60 32.02 -1.18 -0.69
CA GLY A 60 30.91 -1.98 -0.16
C GLY A 60 29.72 -1.16 0.38
N PRO A 61 28.68 -1.81 0.94
CA PRO A 61 27.47 -1.15 1.42
C PRO A 61 27.73 -0.33 2.68
N ARG A 62 27.22 0.90 2.74
CA ARG A 62 27.32 1.76 3.93
C ARG A 62 26.06 1.66 4.77
N GLU A 63 26.16 1.99 6.06
CA GLU A 63 24.99 1.97 6.95
C GLU A 63 23.86 2.92 6.49
N ALA A 64 24.19 4.00 5.79
CA ALA A 64 23.21 4.89 5.16
C ALA A 64 22.36 4.19 4.07
N ASP A 65 22.86 3.10 3.50
CA ASP A 65 22.14 2.29 2.51
C ASP A 65 21.17 1.29 3.15
N ARG A 66 21.18 1.13 4.49
CA ARG A 66 20.43 0.08 5.20
C ARG A 66 18.96 0.02 4.80
N LEU A 67 18.25 1.15 4.79
CA LEU A 67 16.82 1.18 4.44
C LEU A 67 16.57 0.80 2.97
N ARG A 68 17.44 1.26 2.06
CA ARG A 68 17.37 0.89 0.64
C ARG A 68 17.59 -0.61 0.45
N LEU A 69 18.57 -1.17 1.15
CA LEU A 69 18.88 -2.61 1.12
C LEU A 69 17.77 -3.45 1.74
N LEU A 70 17.15 -3.00 2.84
CA LEU A 70 15.96 -3.65 3.41
C LEU A 70 14.79 -3.63 2.41
N GLY A 71 14.61 -2.53 1.68
CA GLY A 71 13.63 -2.45 0.59
C GLY A 71 13.90 -3.46 -0.52
N ALA A 72 15.17 -3.59 -0.94
CA ALA A 72 15.57 -4.59 -1.94
C ALA A 72 15.36 -6.03 -1.44
N LEU A 73 15.71 -6.32 -0.19
CA LEU A 73 15.51 -7.63 0.41
C LEU A 73 14.03 -7.98 0.51
N LEU A 74 13.20 -7.01 0.88
CA LEU A 74 11.75 -7.18 0.92
C LEU A 74 11.16 -7.44 -0.47
N ALA A 75 11.57 -6.68 -1.49
CA ALA A 75 11.14 -6.91 -2.87
C ALA A 75 11.59 -8.29 -3.38
N THR A 76 12.80 -8.73 -3.03
CA THR A 76 13.31 -10.07 -3.38
C THR A 76 12.47 -11.16 -2.72
N ALA A 77 12.19 -11.03 -1.42
CA ALA A 77 11.36 -12.00 -0.71
C ALA A 77 9.93 -12.07 -1.26
N GLU A 78 9.33 -10.92 -1.60
CA GLU A 78 8.00 -10.87 -2.23
C GLU A 78 8.00 -11.52 -3.62
N TRP A 79 9.07 -11.34 -4.39
CA TRP A 79 9.24 -12.01 -5.69
C TRP A 79 9.38 -13.52 -5.55
N GLU A 80 10.21 -14.01 -4.63
CA GLU A 80 10.38 -15.45 -4.36
C GLU A 80 9.09 -16.11 -3.88
N ILE A 81 8.34 -15.43 -2.98
CA ILE A 81 7.01 -15.89 -2.57
C ILE A 81 6.09 -15.98 -3.79
N THR A 82 6.04 -14.94 -4.62
CA THR A 82 5.17 -14.90 -5.81
C THR A 82 5.55 -16.00 -6.81
N ALA A 83 6.84 -16.27 -7.00
CA ALA A 83 7.35 -17.33 -7.86
C ALA A 83 7.00 -18.74 -7.31
N ALA A 84 6.91 -18.88 -5.98
CA ALA A 84 6.56 -20.13 -5.32
C ALA A 84 5.04 -20.35 -5.18
N THR A 85 4.22 -19.30 -5.20
CA THR A 85 2.77 -19.41 -5.03
C THR A 85 2.06 -19.68 -6.35
N ARG A 86 1.27 -20.76 -6.41
CA ARG A 86 0.48 -21.13 -7.59
C ARG A 86 -0.89 -20.44 -7.58
N LEU A 87 -0.91 -19.13 -7.81
CA LEU A 87 -2.11 -18.28 -7.75
C LEU A 87 -3.17 -18.56 -8.85
N SER A 88 -2.96 -19.56 -9.72
CA SER A 88 -3.88 -19.88 -10.83
C SER A 88 -4.41 -21.32 -10.81
N GLU A 89 -4.12 -22.10 -9.76
CA GLU A 89 -4.41 -23.54 -9.71
C GLU A 89 -4.98 -24.00 -8.36
N GLU A 90 -5.47 -25.25 -8.33
CA GLU A 90 -5.86 -25.94 -7.10
C GLU A 90 -4.64 -26.07 -6.16
N GLY A 91 -4.65 -25.30 -5.06
CA GLY A 91 -3.52 -25.22 -4.12
C GLY A 91 -3.15 -23.80 -3.70
N GLU A 92 -3.67 -22.77 -4.38
CA GLU A 92 -3.46 -21.35 -4.04
C GLU A 92 -3.67 -21.05 -2.55
N ILE A 93 -4.78 -21.53 -2.00
CA ILE A 93 -5.12 -21.28 -0.59
C ILE A 93 -4.06 -21.89 0.34
N GLU A 94 -3.54 -23.08 0.03
CA GLU A 94 -2.52 -23.73 0.87
C GLU A 94 -1.18 -22.98 0.81
N ASP A 95 -0.75 -22.55 -0.38
CA ASP A 95 0.49 -21.78 -0.53
C ASP A 95 0.40 -20.43 0.22
N VAL A 96 -0.76 -19.76 0.17
CA VAL A 96 -1.05 -18.54 0.95
C VAL A 96 -1.09 -18.82 2.46
N LEU A 97 -1.64 -19.96 2.88
CA LEU A 97 -1.66 -20.35 4.29
C LEU A 97 -0.24 -20.58 4.82
N GLN A 98 0.62 -21.27 4.09
CA GLN A 98 2.01 -21.54 4.52
C GLN A 98 2.82 -20.25 4.71
N THR A 99 2.71 -19.31 3.76
CA THR A 99 3.37 -18.00 3.90
C THR A 99 2.79 -17.19 5.07
N SER A 100 1.48 -17.31 5.32
CA SER A 100 0.80 -16.68 6.47
C SER A 100 1.23 -17.28 7.82
N LEU A 101 1.49 -18.59 7.89
CA LEU A 101 2.02 -19.26 9.07
C LEU A 101 3.41 -18.74 9.41
N GLY A 102 4.33 -18.67 8.43
CA GLY A 102 5.68 -18.13 8.65
C GLY A 102 5.66 -16.67 9.14
N TRP A 103 4.73 -15.86 8.65
CA TRP A 103 4.50 -14.50 9.16
C TRP A 103 4.01 -14.51 10.61
N THR A 104 3.02 -15.36 10.92
CA THR A 104 2.42 -15.47 12.26
C THR A 104 3.43 -15.95 13.30
N ASP A 105 4.28 -16.92 12.94
CA ASP A 105 5.34 -17.42 13.83
C ASP A 105 6.32 -16.31 14.27
N ARG A 106 6.50 -15.29 13.42
CA ARG A 106 7.41 -14.18 13.70
C ARG A 106 6.73 -12.99 14.39
N LEU A 107 5.47 -12.69 14.04
CA LEU A 107 4.79 -11.46 14.48
C LEU A 107 3.64 -11.70 15.46
N GLY A 108 3.02 -12.87 15.45
CA GLY A 108 1.82 -13.19 16.22
C GLY A 108 1.97 -13.18 17.74
N ARG A 109 3.20 -12.98 18.26
CA ARG A 109 3.46 -12.87 19.70
C ARG A 109 3.30 -11.45 20.24
N ASP A 110 3.27 -10.43 19.37
CA ASP A 110 3.08 -9.03 19.73
C ASP A 110 2.04 -8.39 18.79
N PRO A 111 0.77 -8.26 19.25
CA PRO A 111 -0.29 -7.63 18.48
C PRO A 111 0.01 -6.19 18.07
N GLY A 112 0.74 -5.43 18.89
CA GLY A 112 1.12 -4.05 18.57
C GLY A 112 2.12 -4.02 17.41
N LEU A 113 3.09 -4.94 17.41
CA LEU A 113 4.04 -5.10 16.32
C LEU A 113 3.35 -5.54 15.02
N ALA A 114 2.41 -6.48 15.11
CA ALA A 114 1.63 -6.93 13.96
C ALA A 114 0.88 -5.77 13.29
N VAL A 115 0.19 -4.93 14.08
CA VAL A 115 -0.52 -3.74 13.56
C VAL A 115 0.44 -2.75 12.90
N ASN A 116 1.57 -2.45 13.52
CA ASN A 116 2.55 -1.52 12.94
C ASN A 116 3.15 -2.03 11.62
N VAL A 117 3.43 -3.33 11.51
CA VAL A 117 3.91 -3.94 10.26
C VAL A 117 2.84 -3.90 9.17
N LEU A 118 1.58 -4.16 9.52
CA LEU A 118 0.45 -4.08 8.58
C LEU A 118 0.24 -2.65 8.08
N THR A 119 0.27 -1.66 8.97
CA THR A 119 0.20 -0.22 8.63
C THR A 119 1.32 0.15 7.65
N ASN A 120 2.57 -0.25 7.92
CA ASN A 120 3.68 0.03 7.01
C ASN A 120 3.52 -0.65 5.64
N ARG A 121 3.04 -1.91 5.62
CA ARG A 121 2.76 -2.63 4.38
C ARG A 121 1.69 -1.91 3.56
N LEU A 122 0.58 -1.52 4.17
CA LEU A 122 -0.52 -0.82 3.50
C LEU A 122 -0.09 0.53 2.92
N GLN A 123 0.72 1.30 3.65
CA GLN A 123 1.30 2.55 3.14
C GLN A 123 2.13 2.33 1.89
N ARG A 124 3.01 1.32 1.90
CA ARG A 124 3.83 0.96 0.73
C ARG A 124 2.97 0.48 -0.43
N THR A 125 1.98 -0.36 -0.18
CA THR A 125 1.03 -0.82 -1.20
C THR A 125 0.27 0.35 -1.82
N ALA A 126 -0.20 1.30 -1.01
CA ALA A 126 -0.86 2.50 -1.51
C ALA A 126 0.07 3.31 -2.43
N MET A 127 1.33 3.54 -2.02
CA MET A 127 2.31 4.23 -2.88
C MET A 127 2.54 3.49 -4.21
N GLN A 128 2.77 2.17 -4.16
CA GLN A 128 2.99 1.36 -5.36
C GLN A 128 1.78 1.35 -6.31
N VAL A 129 0.56 1.35 -5.79
CA VAL A 129 -0.64 1.43 -6.62
C VAL A 129 -0.78 2.82 -7.25
N SER A 130 -0.42 3.88 -6.51
CA SER A 130 -0.48 5.27 -6.98
C SER A 130 0.58 5.61 -8.04
N GLU A 131 1.72 4.92 -8.03
CA GLU A 131 2.79 5.08 -9.01
C GLU A 131 2.37 4.45 -10.36
N SER A 132 1.78 5.25 -11.23
CA SER A 132 1.48 4.90 -12.62
C SER A 132 2.16 5.88 -13.56
N GLU A 133 3.14 5.43 -14.33
CA GLU A 133 3.60 6.17 -15.50
C GLU A 133 2.54 6.02 -16.62
N GLY A 134 1.60 6.96 -16.71
CA GLY A 134 0.59 7.02 -17.79
C GLY A 134 -0.55 8.00 -17.52
N GLU A 135 -1.05 8.66 -18.59
CA GLU A 135 -1.95 9.84 -18.56
C GLU A 135 -3.40 9.62 -18.04
N GLN A 136 -3.75 8.47 -17.46
CA GLN A 136 -5.00 8.28 -16.73
C GLN A 136 -4.92 7.02 -15.86
N SER A 137 -5.28 7.14 -14.58
CA SER A 137 -5.37 6.00 -13.68
C SER A 137 -6.59 5.14 -14.05
N LEU A 138 -6.42 3.82 -14.07
CA LEU A 138 -7.52 2.89 -14.35
C LEU A 138 -8.46 2.83 -13.13
N PRO A 139 -9.80 2.78 -13.30
CA PRO A 139 -10.75 2.78 -12.17
C PRO A 139 -10.46 1.69 -11.13
N GLY A 140 -10.05 0.50 -11.58
CA GLY A 140 -9.65 -0.59 -10.67
C GLY A 140 -8.41 -0.28 -9.83
N ARG A 141 -7.47 0.51 -10.34
CA ARG A 141 -6.28 0.96 -9.58
C ARG A 141 -6.66 2.02 -8.55
N GLU A 142 -7.50 2.98 -8.92
CA GLU A 142 -8.01 4.00 -7.99
C GLU A 142 -8.78 3.35 -6.84
N ALA A 143 -9.68 2.40 -7.16
CA ALA A 143 -10.39 1.61 -6.15
C ALA A 143 -9.43 0.81 -5.25
N SER A 144 -8.38 0.21 -5.83
CA SER A 144 -7.39 -0.55 -5.06
C SER A 144 -6.55 0.34 -4.14
N PHE A 145 -6.17 1.53 -4.59
CA PHE A 145 -5.50 2.54 -3.77
C PHE A 145 -6.38 2.97 -2.61
N ALA A 146 -7.63 3.33 -2.92
CA ALA A 146 -8.61 3.73 -1.92
C ALA A 146 -8.85 2.62 -0.89
N ALA A 147 -8.94 1.35 -1.31
CA ALA A 147 -9.11 0.22 -0.40
C ALA A 147 -7.91 0.05 0.56
N ALA A 148 -6.69 0.20 0.05
CA ALA A 148 -5.48 0.19 0.90
C ALA A 148 -5.50 1.35 1.91
N MET A 149 -5.94 2.54 1.50
CA MET A 149 -6.09 3.70 2.37
C MET A 149 -7.20 3.53 3.41
N THR A 150 -8.35 2.94 3.05
CA THR A 150 -9.42 2.59 3.99
C THR A 150 -8.88 1.68 5.09
N ALA A 151 -8.20 0.59 4.72
CA ALA A 151 -7.61 -0.33 5.70
C ALA A 151 -6.57 0.38 6.60
N LEU A 152 -5.73 1.22 6.01
CA LEU A 152 -4.73 2.01 6.74
C LEU A 152 -5.37 2.96 7.76
N TYR A 153 -6.41 3.69 7.35
CA TYR A 153 -7.11 4.62 8.21
C TYR A 153 -7.88 3.91 9.32
N THR A 154 -8.51 2.76 9.05
CA THR A 154 -9.17 1.95 10.08
C THR A 154 -8.18 1.45 11.14
N LEU A 155 -7.01 0.92 10.73
CA LEU A 155 -5.97 0.53 11.68
C LEU A 155 -5.43 1.73 12.47
N SER A 156 -5.24 2.87 11.82
CA SER A 156 -4.79 4.10 12.49
C SER A 156 -5.82 4.58 13.52
N ALA A 157 -7.12 4.51 13.19
CA ALA A 157 -8.20 4.83 14.12
C ALA A 157 -8.16 3.94 15.36
N GLN A 158 -7.95 2.63 15.20
CA GLN A 158 -7.78 1.71 16.32
C GLN A 158 -6.57 2.09 17.19
N MET A 159 -5.43 2.41 16.56
CA MET A 159 -4.23 2.84 17.29
C MET A 159 -4.44 4.15 18.07
N HIS A 160 -5.25 5.09 17.56
CA HIS A 160 -5.62 6.30 18.29
C HIS A 160 -6.58 5.99 19.44
N ALA A 161 -7.56 5.11 19.21
CA ALA A 161 -8.53 4.70 20.22
C ALA A 161 -7.85 4.01 21.42
N ASP A 162 -6.89 3.13 21.16
CA ASP A 162 -6.11 2.43 22.19
C ASP A 162 -5.31 3.41 23.08
N ARG A 163 -4.97 4.60 22.56
CA ARG A 163 -4.27 5.66 23.30
C ARG A 163 -5.21 6.66 23.97
N GLY A 164 -6.53 6.49 23.83
CA GLY A 164 -7.53 7.45 24.30
C GLY A 164 -7.57 8.75 23.49
N ASP A 165 -6.96 8.79 22.30
CA ASP A 165 -6.97 9.95 21.41
C ASP A 165 -8.26 9.97 20.57
N VAL A 166 -9.32 10.53 21.15
CA VAL A 166 -10.66 10.60 20.54
C VAL A 166 -10.65 11.41 19.24
N GLU A 167 -9.88 12.50 19.18
CA GLU A 167 -9.85 13.37 17.99
C GLU A 167 -9.05 12.73 16.85
N GLY A 168 -7.93 12.09 17.17
CA GLY A 168 -7.19 11.26 16.22
C GLY A 168 -8.03 10.10 15.67
N THR A 169 -8.80 9.46 16.54
CA THR A 169 -9.74 8.38 16.14
C THR A 169 -10.79 8.91 15.17
N ARG A 170 -11.47 10.03 15.50
CA ARG A 170 -12.50 10.61 14.63
C ARG A 170 -11.93 11.02 13.28
N ARG A 171 -10.76 11.66 13.26
CA ARG A 171 -10.10 12.08 12.02
C ARG A 171 -9.75 10.89 11.14
N ALA A 172 -9.19 9.84 11.72
CA ALA A 172 -8.85 8.63 10.97
C ALA A 172 -10.11 7.93 10.44
N LEU A 173 -11.20 7.86 11.21
CA LEU A 173 -12.48 7.33 10.73
C LEU A 173 -13.04 8.15 9.56
N GLY A 174 -12.99 9.49 9.62
CA GLY A 174 -13.41 10.33 8.50
C GLY A 174 -12.62 10.04 7.22
N GLY A 175 -11.30 9.87 7.32
CA GLY A 175 -10.47 9.45 6.18
C GLY A 175 -10.82 8.06 5.65
N ALA A 176 -11.17 7.11 6.54
CA ALA A 176 -11.60 5.77 6.14
C ALA A 176 -12.94 5.81 5.38
N GLU A 177 -13.88 6.62 5.84
CA GLU A 177 -15.19 6.83 5.20
C GLU A 177 -15.05 7.45 3.81
N GLU A 178 -14.25 8.51 3.68
CA GLU A 178 -13.95 9.14 2.38
C GLU A 178 -13.34 8.13 1.40
N ALA A 179 -12.30 7.39 1.83
CA ALA A 179 -11.67 6.38 1.00
C ALA A 179 -12.65 5.23 0.63
N LEU A 180 -13.55 4.85 1.52
CA LEU A 180 -14.55 3.81 1.22
C LEU A 180 -15.54 4.26 0.13
N ILE A 181 -15.90 5.54 0.10
CA ILE A 181 -16.71 6.11 -0.98
C ILE A 181 -15.97 5.99 -2.32
N ASP A 182 -14.67 6.31 -2.34
CA ASP A 182 -13.84 6.19 -3.55
C ASP A 182 -13.71 4.73 -4.02
N VAL A 183 -13.63 3.76 -3.10
CA VAL A 183 -13.70 2.33 -3.44
C VAL A 183 -15.00 2.01 -4.16
N MET A 184 -16.14 2.41 -3.57
CA MET A 184 -17.46 2.12 -4.14
C MET A 184 -17.64 2.77 -5.51
N GLN A 185 -17.15 4.00 -5.68
CA GLN A 185 -17.18 4.70 -6.95
C GLN A 185 -16.30 4.01 -8.00
N GLY A 186 -15.04 3.70 -7.67
CA GLY A 186 -14.13 3.04 -8.61
C GLY A 186 -14.60 1.63 -9.01
N VAL A 187 -15.25 0.89 -8.09
CA VAL A 187 -15.92 -0.39 -8.41
C VAL A 187 -17.07 -0.16 -9.38
N HIS A 188 -17.89 0.86 -9.16
CA HIS A 188 -18.99 1.21 -10.07
C HIS A 188 -18.48 1.58 -11.47
N ASP A 189 -17.45 2.41 -11.55
CA ASP A 189 -16.84 2.84 -12.82
C ASP A 189 -16.21 1.65 -13.56
N LEU A 190 -15.59 0.72 -12.83
CA LEU A 190 -15.08 -0.52 -13.42
C LEU A 190 -16.21 -1.40 -13.98
N ARG A 191 -17.37 -1.48 -13.30
CA ARG A 191 -18.54 -2.21 -13.81
C ARG A 191 -19.08 -1.58 -15.10
N ILE A 192 -19.17 -0.25 -15.15
CA ILE A 192 -19.54 0.47 -16.38
C ILE A 192 -18.56 0.16 -17.50
N ALA A 193 -17.25 0.22 -17.23
CA ALA A 193 -16.21 -0.01 -18.24
C ALA A 193 -16.27 -1.41 -18.87
N ILE A 194 -16.75 -2.43 -18.14
CA ILE A 194 -16.95 -3.80 -18.66
C ILE A 194 -18.36 -4.03 -19.25
N GLY A 195 -19.21 -3.01 -19.31
CA GLY A 195 -20.58 -3.11 -19.82
C GLY A 195 -21.58 -3.76 -18.85
N ASP A 196 -21.21 -3.91 -17.57
CA ASP A 196 -22.09 -4.34 -16.47
C ASP A 196 -22.64 -3.13 -15.68
N GLY A 197 -22.86 -2.02 -16.39
CA GLY A 197 -23.58 -0.88 -15.85
C GLY A 197 -25.08 -1.16 -15.74
N PRO A 198 -25.83 -0.40 -14.92
CA PRO A 198 -27.28 -0.44 -14.96
C PRO A 198 -27.72 -0.24 -16.42
N ARG A 199 -28.35 -1.28 -17.01
CA ARG A 199 -28.97 -1.15 -18.32
C ARG A 199 -29.92 0.02 -18.23
N GLU A 200 -29.78 0.99 -19.12
CA GLU A 200 -30.85 1.93 -19.38
C GLU A 200 -32.07 1.03 -19.64
N THR A 201 -33.00 1.01 -18.70
CA THR A 201 -34.30 0.40 -18.93
C THR A 201 -34.80 1.05 -20.20
N GLU A 202 -34.83 0.29 -21.29
CA GLU A 202 -35.59 0.63 -22.48
C GLU A 202 -36.92 1.15 -21.95
N GLY A 203 -37.15 2.45 -22.19
CA GLY A 203 -38.38 3.11 -21.77
C GLY A 203 -39.56 2.28 -22.29
N PRO A 204 -40.73 2.34 -21.62
CA PRO A 204 -41.85 1.50 -21.99
C PRO A 204 -42.15 1.66 -23.48
N GLU A 205 -42.01 0.58 -24.23
CA GLU A 205 -42.71 0.46 -25.51
C GLU A 205 -44.20 0.34 -25.17
N ASP A 206 -44.93 1.36 -25.63
CA ASP A 206 -46.39 1.57 -25.65
C ASP A 206 -47.10 2.03 -24.35
#